data_AF-A0A7W1A5I0-F1
#
_entry.id   AF-A0A7W1A5I0-F1
#
_cell.length_a   1.000
_cell.length_b   1.000
_cell.length_c   1.000
_cell.angle_alpha   90.00
_cell.angle_beta   90.00
_cell.angle_gamma   90.00
#
_symmetry.space_group_name_H-M   'P 1'
#
loop_
_entity.id
_entity.type
_entity.pdbx_description
1 polymer ?
#
loop_
_entity_poly.entity_id
_entity_poly.type
_entity_poly.pdbx_seq_one_letter_code
_entity_poly.pdbx_strand_id
1 'polypeptide(L)' 'GPTGNLGLGLYIADRIVSAHKGKIEVDSSEERGTTFTVRLPRTAPPPA' A
#
# COMPACT_ATOMS: atom_id res chain seq x y z
N GLY A 1 10.02 -9.91 -25.57
CA GLY A 1 8.95 -8.90 -25.57
C GLY A 1 8.91 -8.25 -24.21
N PRO A 2 8.51 -6.98 -24.07
CA PRO A 2 8.52 -6.32 -22.78
C PRO A 2 7.57 -7.09 -21.85
N THR A 3 8.11 -7.67 -20.79
CA THR A 3 7.31 -8.24 -19.70
C THR A 3 6.60 -7.09 -19.02
N GLY A 4 5.40 -6.76 -19.52
CA GLY A 4 4.50 -5.81 -18.90
C GLY A 4 4.22 -6.30 -17.48
N ASN A 5 4.77 -5.59 -16.51
CA ASN A 5 4.34 -5.70 -15.13
C ASN A 5 2.82 -5.46 -15.10
N LEU A 6 2.04 -6.48 -14.73
CA LEU A 6 0.57 -6.46 -14.70
C LEU A 6 -0.03 -5.42 -13.72
N GLY A 7 0.76 -4.51 -13.15
CA GLY A 7 0.32 -3.54 -12.14
C GLY A 7 0.00 -4.16 -10.78
N LEU A 8 0.38 -5.42 -10.54
CA LEU A 8 0.01 -6.18 -9.34
C LEU A 8 0.64 -5.67 -8.04
N GLY A 9 1.77 -4.96 -8.10
CA GLY A 9 2.53 -4.58 -6.91
C GLY A 9 1.72 -3.77 -5.90
N LEU A 10 0.98 -2.75 -6.35
CA LEU A 10 0.16 -1.91 -5.48
C LEU A 10 -1.06 -2.68 -4.95
N TYR A 11 -1.66 -3.53 -5.77
CA TYR A 11 -2.77 -4.39 -5.32
C TYR A 11 -2.31 -5.34 -4.20
N ILE A 12 -1.17 -6.00 -4.36
CA ILE A 12 -0.62 -6.88 -3.32
C ILE A 12 -0.34 -6.09 -2.04
N ALA A 13 0.28 -4.91 -2.15
CA ALA A 13 0.54 -4.04 -1.00
C ALA A 13 -0.75 -3.64 -0.26
N ASP A 14 -1.79 -3.25 -0.98
CA ASP A 14 -3.10 -2.92 -0.41
C ASP A 14 -3.73 -4.11 0.35
N ARG A 15 -3.66 -5.31 -0.22
CA ARG A 15 -4.15 -6.53 0.44
C ARG A 15 -3.39 -6.82 1.74
N ILE A 16 -2.07 -6.67 1.74
CA ILE A 16 -1.24 -6.86 2.94
C ILE A 16 -1.60 -5.82 4.00
N VAL A 17 -1.64 -4.54 3.64
CA VAL A 17 -1.94 -3.45 4.57
C VAL A 17 -3.34 -3.62 5.18
N SER A 18 -4.33 -3.97 4.37
CA SER A 18 -5.71 -4.24 4.82
C SER A 18 -5.79 -5.41 5.79
N ALA A 19 -5.05 -6.51 5.54
CA ALA A 19 -5.00 -7.66 6.46
C ALA A 19 -4.45 -7.29 7.84
N HIS A 20 -3.56 -6.28 7.91
CA HIS A 20 -3.01 -5.74 9.15
C HIS A 20 -3.86 -4.60 9.74
N LYS A 21 -5.06 -4.36 9.20
CA LYS A 21 -5.96 -3.26 9.59
C LYS A 21 -5.29 -1.88 9.47
N GLY A 22 -4.38 -1.74 8.51
CA GLY A 22 -3.72 -0.49 8.18
C GLY A 22 -4.39 0.24 7.03
N LYS A 23 -3.73 1.31 6.58
CA LYS A 23 -4.13 2.12 5.42
C LYS A 23 -2.92 2.46 4.56
N ILE A 24 -3.09 2.42 3.24
CA ILE A 24 -2.13 2.95 2.26
C ILE A 24 -2.74 4.16 1.55
N GLU A 25 -1.99 5.24 1.41
CA GLU A 25 -2.38 6.48 0.74
C GLU A 25 -1.32 6.85 -0.30
N VAL A 26 -1.73 7.50 -1.38
CA VAL A 26 -0.82 7.96 -2.44
C VAL A 26 -0.99 9.47 -2.63
N ASP A 27 0.12 10.18 -2.65
CA ASP A 27 0.23 11.57 -3.10
C ASP A 27 1.18 11.59 -4.29
N SER A 28 0.73 12.10 -5.43
CA SER A 28 1.51 12.15 -6.66
C SER A 28 1.30 13.48 -7.37
N SER A 29 2.40 14.15 -7.70
CA SER A 29 2.40 15.27 -8.65
C SER A 29 3.57 15.15 -9.60
N GLU A 30 3.51 15.83 -10.74
CA GLU A 30 4.63 15.86 -11.69
C GLU A 30 5.87 16.51 -11.07
N GLU A 31 5.71 17.56 -10.25
CA GLU A 31 6.85 18.28 -9.67
C GLU A 31 7.48 17.58 -8.44
N ARG A 32 6.67 16.85 -7.65
CA ARG A 32 7.12 16.21 -6.39
C ARG A 32 7.35 14.70 -6.52
N GLY A 33 6.99 14.12 -7.66
CA GLY A 33 6.97 12.67 -7.84
C GLY A 33 5.84 12.01 -7.05
N THR A 34 5.99 10.70 -6.81
CA THR A 34 4.97 9.87 -6.15
C THR A 34 5.45 9.40 -4.79
N THR A 35 4.64 9.65 -3.76
CA THR A 35 4.86 9.15 -2.39
C THR A 35 3.70 8.25 -1.97
N PHE A 36 4.05 7.04 -1.50
CA PHE A 36 3.11 6.14 -0.87
C PHE A 36 3.32 6.18 0.65
N THR A 37 2.25 6.45 1.40
CA THR A 37 2.27 6.47 2.87
C THR A 37 1.49 5.27 3.40
N VAL A 38 2.16 4.43 4.20
CA VAL A 38 1.54 3.29 4.88
C VAL A 38 1.43 3.58 6.37
N ARG A 39 0.23 3.41 6.94
CA ARG A 39 -0.03 3.49 8.38
C ARG A 39 -0.54 2.15 8.88
N LEU A 40 0.14 1.57 9.86
CA LEU A 40 -0.23 0.30 10.50
C LEU A 40 -0.52 0.53 12.00
N PRO A 41 -1.48 -0.20 12.60
CA PRO A 41 -1.61 -0.25 14.05
C PRO A 41 -0.32 -0.73 14.71
N ARG A 42 0.12 -0.04 15.77
CA ARG A 42 1.35 -0.40 16.51
C ARG A 42 1.21 -1.67 17.33
N THR A 43 -0.01 -1.97 17.76
CA THR A 43 -0.35 -3.16 18.54
C THR A 43 -1.42 -3.95 17.79
N ALA A 44 -1.31 -5.27 17.83
CA ALA A 44 -2.37 -6.12 17.31
C ALA A 44 -3.68 -5.80 18.05
N PRO A 45 -4.82 -5.80 17.35
CA PRO A 45 -6.12 -5.73 18.02
C PRO A 45 -6.26 -6.90 19.00
N PRO A 46 -6.91 -6.70 20.16
CA PRO A 46 -7.19 -7.83 21.04
C PRO A 46 -7.99 -8.91 20.29
N PRO A 47 -7.74 -10.20 20.57
CA PRO A 47 -8.58 -11.27 20.04
C PRO A 47 -10.03 -11.06 20.48
N ALA A 48 -10.96 -11.44 19.60
CA ALA A 48 -12.40 -11.36 19.85
C ALA A 48 -12.85 -12.36 20.92
#